data_AF-A0A914YDC3-F1
#
_entry.id   AF-A0A914YDC3-F1
#
_cell.length_a   1.000
_cell.length_b   1.000
_cell.length_c   1.000
_cell.angle_alpha   90.00
_cell.angle_beta   90.00
_cell.angle_gamma   90.00
#
_symmetry.space_group_name_H-M   'P 1'
#
loop_
_entity.id
_entity.type
_entity.pdbx_description
1 polymer ?
#
loop_
_entity_poly.entity_id
_entity_poly.type
_entity_poly.pdbx_seq_one_letter_code
_entity_poly.pdbx_strand_id
1 'polypeptide(L)'
;MGFLDLKQLPAQYRSYDSYEYARKMLQNYSKMNLLVVELKSEALKERHWKQIMKELHVNWNLSDLQLGQVWDADLLRHENGIKQVLLVAQGELALEEFLKQVREYWQNFEVELVNYQNKTRLIRGWDDLSYEAFTIL
;
A
#
# COMPACT_ATOMS: atom_id res chain seq x y z
N MET A 1 -14.13 18.28 -8.53
CA MET A 1 -14.36 19.44 -9.42
C MET A 1 -13.27 19.40 -10.49
N GLY A 2 -13.65 19.12 -11.74
CA GLY A 2 -12.80 18.42 -12.71
C GLY A 2 -11.74 19.28 -13.43
N PHE A 3 -10.54 18.72 -13.58
CA PHE A 3 -9.41 19.22 -14.37
C PHE A 3 -9.62 19.11 -15.90
N LEU A 4 -10.87 19.21 -16.38
CA LEU A 4 -11.29 18.69 -17.69
C LEU A 4 -11.33 19.70 -18.85
N ASP A 5 -10.91 20.95 -18.67
CA ASP A 5 -11.15 21.99 -19.68
C ASP A 5 -9.96 22.38 -20.57
N LEU A 6 -8.73 21.88 -20.33
CA LEU A 6 -7.63 22.19 -21.26
C LEU A 6 -7.68 21.37 -22.57
N LYS A 7 -8.43 20.27 -22.59
CA LYS A 7 -8.61 19.45 -23.81
C LYS A 7 -9.60 20.06 -24.79
N GLN A 8 -10.49 20.95 -24.33
CA GLN A 8 -11.53 21.58 -25.16
C GLN A 8 -11.08 22.87 -25.87
N LEU A 9 -9.84 23.32 -25.62
CA LEU A 9 -9.32 24.54 -26.27
C LEU A 9 -9.07 24.33 -27.78
N PRO A 10 -9.47 25.30 -28.64
CA PRO A 10 -9.26 25.25 -30.08
C PRO A 10 -7.79 25.02 -30.45
N ALA A 11 -7.54 24.28 -31.54
CA ALA A 11 -6.20 23.88 -31.97
C ALA A 11 -5.20 25.04 -32.16
N GLN A 12 -5.71 26.25 -32.42
CA GLN A 12 -4.93 27.48 -32.63
C GLN A 12 -4.18 27.97 -31.37
N TYR A 13 -4.61 27.56 -30.17
CA TYR A 13 -3.96 27.93 -28.91
C TYR A 13 -3.03 26.81 -28.38
N ARG A 14 -2.99 25.64 -29.03
CA ARG A 14 -2.13 24.52 -28.65
C ARG A 14 -0.66 24.68 -29.06
N SER A 15 -0.38 25.64 -29.94
CA SER A 15 0.96 25.96 -30.45
C SER A 15 1.70 27.03 -29.64
N TYR A 16 1.10 27.52 -28.54
CA TYR A 16 1.72 28.52 -27.68
C TYR A 16 2.53 27.84 -26.56
N ASP A 17 3.75 28.32 -26.31
CA ASP A 17 4.64 27.80 -25.25
C ASP A 17 3.97 27.81 -23.86
N SER A 18 3.07 28.76 -23.62
CA SER A 18 2.28 28.86 -22.40
C SER A 18 1.27 27.71 -22.22
N TYR A 19 0.71 27.19 -23.32
CA TYR A 19 -0.20 26.04 -23.29
C TYR A 19 0.57 24.75 -22.96
N GLU A 20 1.73 24.53 -23.59
CA GLU A 20 2.59 23.39 -23.28
C GLU A 20 3.11 23.46 -21.83
N TYR A 21 3.48 24.65 -21.35
CA TYR A 21 3.85 24.84 -19.94
C TYR A 21 2.71 24.48 -18.98
N ALA A 22 1.51 25.02 -19.20
CA ALA A 22 0.34 24.73 -18.36
C ALA A 22 -0.04 23.24 -18.41
N ARG A 23 0.03 22.63 -19.59
CA ARG A 23 -0.20 21.19 -19.78
C ARG A 23 0.83 20.35 -19.02
N LYS A 24 2.11 20.68 -19.11
CA LYS A 24 3.18 19.98 -18.39
C LYS A 24 3.03 20.13 -16.88
N MET A 25 2.66 21.31 -16.40
CA MET A 25 2.33 21.55 -14.99
C MET A 25 1.18 20.65 -14.52
N LEU A 26 0.08 20.58 -15.26
CA LEU A 26 -1.04 19.69 -14.92
C LEU A 26 -0.67 18.21 -14.92
N GLN A 27 0.15 17.78 -15.88
CA GLN A 27 0.65 16.40 -15.90
C GLN A 27 1.50 16.09 -14.65
N ASN A 28 2.34 17.03 -14.23
CA ASN A 28 3.13 16.90 -13.01
C ASN A 28 2.24 16.85 -11.77
N TYR A 29 1.25 17.76 -11.65
CA TYR A 29 0.29 17.72 -10.55
C TYR A 29 -0.49 16.40 -10.51
N SER A 30 -0.89 15.87 -11.66
CA SER A 30 -1.57 14.57 -11.73
C SER A 30 -0.69 13.43 -11.24
N LYS A 31 0.59 13.39 -11.63
CA LYS A 31 1.55 12.38 -11.17
C LYS A 31 1.85 12.50 -9.68
N MET A 32 2.06 13.73 -9.20
CA MET A 32 2.30 13.99 -7.79
C MET A 32 1.08 13.60 -6.95
N ASN A 33 -0.13 13.88 -7.43
CA ASN A 33 -1.36 13.49 -6.75
C ASN A 33 -1.52 11.97 -6.65
N LEU A 34 -1.10 11.21 -7.66
CA LEU A 34 -1.05 9.74 -7.58
C LEU A 34 -0.11 9.28 -6.47
N LEU A 35 1.11 9.83 -6.40
CA LEU A 35 2.06 9.50 -5.32
C LEU A 35 1.51 9.84 -3.94
N VAL A 36 0.84 10.99 -3.79
CA VAL A 36 0.22 11.40 -2.52
C VAL A 36 -0.88 10.43 -2.10
N VAL A 37 -1.68 9.94 -3.04
CA VAL A 37 -2.71 8.93 -2.75
C VAL A 37 -2.06 7.62 -2.30
N GLU A 38 -0.99 7.18 -2.96
CA GLU A 38 -0.22 6.00 -2.56
C GLU A 38 0.43 6.17 -1.17
N LEU A 39 0.94 7.36 -0.88
CA LEU A 39 1.52 7.73 0.42
C LEU A 39 0.48 7.73 1.56
N LYS A 40 -0.81 7.82 1.25
CA LYS A 40 -1.90 7.69 2.24
C LYS A 40 -2.24 6.22 2.58
N SER A 41 -1.67 5.25 1.86
CA SER A 41 -1.97 3.83 2.08
C SER A 41 -1.71 3.40 3.53
N GLU A 42 -2.59 2.55 4.06
CA GLU A 42 -2.44 1.93 5.40
C GLU A 42 -1.23 0.98 5.50
N ALA A 43 -0.66 0.57 4.37
CA ALA A 43 0.59 -0.17 4.32
C ALA A 43 1.77 0.64 4.88
N LEU A 44 1.71 1.97 4.83
CA LEU A 44 2.77 2.83 5.33
C LEU A 44 2.69 3.02 6.84
N LYS A 45 3.76 2.60 7.53
CA LYS A 45 3.96 2.78 8.96
C LYS A 45 5.08 3.78 9.21
N GLU A 46 5.26 4.17 10.47
CA GLU A 46 6.27 5.16 10.88
C GLU A 46 7.68 4.84 10.36
N ARG A 47 8.05 3.55 10.31
CA ARG A 47 9.33 3.07 9.75
C ARG A 47 9.54 3.46 8.28
N HIS A 48 8.49 3.37 7.46
CA HIS A 48 8.52 3.71 6.04
C HIS A 48 8.59 5.23 5.84
N TRP A 49 7.82 5.96 6.64
CA TRP A 49 7.88 7.42 6.65
C TRP A 49 9.26 7.95 7.02
N LYS A 50 9.97 7.32 7.96
CA LYS A 50 11.37 7.67 8.27
C LYS A 50 12.32 7.47 7.09
N GLN A 51 12.11 6.42 6.29
CA GLN A 51 12.89 6.20 5.07
C GLN A 51 12.57 7.26 4.00
N ILE A 52 11.29 7.58 3.80
CA ILE A 52 10.85 8.61 2.85
C ILE A 52 11.38 10.00 3.25
N MET A 53 11.29 10.37 4.52
CA MET A 53 11.84 11.63 5.04
C MET A 53 13.35 11.74 4.81
N LYS A 54 14.08 10.64 4.98
CA LYS A 54 15.52 10.58 4.71
C LYS A 54 15.83 10.78 3.22
N GLU A 55 15.05 10.16 2.34
CA GLU A 55 15.22 10.27 0.88
C GLU A 55 14.89 11.69 0.38
N LEU A 56 13.87 12.31 0.95
CA LEU A 56 13.44 13.67 0.62
C LEU A 56 14.28 14.77 1.31
N HIS A 57 15.19 14.38 2.22
CA HIS A 57 15.95 15.31 3.06
C HIS A 57 15.07 16.30 3.86
N VAL A 58 13.92 15.83 4.32
CA VAL A 58 12.96 16.61 5.13
C VAL A 58 12.80 16.00 6.52
N ASN A 59 12.39 16.82 7.48
CA ASN A 59 12.03 16.36 8.81
C ASN A 59 10.58 16.75 9.11
N TRP A 60 9.67 15.81 8.90
CA TRP A 60 8.24 16.01 9.11
C TRP A 60 7.80 15.43 10.44
N ASN A 61 6.93 16.16 11.15
CA ASN A 61 6.15 15.58 12.21
C ASN A 61 4.91 14.92 11.60
N LEU A 62 4.83 13.59 11.60
CA LEU A 62 3.71 12.85 10.99
C LEU A 62 2.36 13.17 11.64
N SER A 63 2.33 13.58 12.91
CA SER A 63 1.11 13.99 13.60
C SER A 63 0.53 15.30 13.06
N ASP A 64 1.37 16.18 12.54
CA ASP A 64 1.00 17.53 12.05
C ASP A 64 1.31 17.71 10.55
N LEU A 65 1.50 16.61 9.81
CA LEU A 65 1.90 16.67 8.40
C LEU A 65 0.75 17.22 7.55
N GLN A 66 1.00 18.36 6.92
CA GLN A 66 0.04 19.00 6.02
C GLN A 66 0.33 18.67 4.56
N LEU A 67 -0.73 18.59 3.75
CA LEU A 67 -0.61 18.33 2.31
C LEU A 67 0.29 19.34 1.59
N GLY A 68 0.26 20.61 2.01
CA GLY A 68 1.14 21.65 1.46
C GLY A 68 2.62 21.31 1.63
N GLN A 69 3.02 20.84 2.81
CA GLN A 69 4.41 20.43 3.09
C GLN A 69 4.86 19.25 2.22
N VAL A 70 3.93 18.35 1.91
CA VAL A 70 4.18 17.19 1.03
C VAL A 70 4.34 17.63 -0.43
N TRP A 71 3.56 18.62 -0.89
CA TRP A 71 3.69 19.18 -2.23
C TRP A 71 4.97 20.00 -2.42
N ASP A 72 5.41 20.71 -1.38
CA ASP A 72 6.63 21.52 -1.42
C ASP A 72 7.92 20.68 -1.47
N ALA A 73 7.87 19.40 -1.08
CA ALA A 73 9.03 18.51 -1.03
C ALA A 73 9.41 17.85 -2.36
N ASP A 74 8.77 18.26 -3.47
CA ASP A 74 9.07 17.80 -4.83
C ASP A 74 9.18 16.26 -4.95
N LEU A 75 8.09 15.58 -4.59
CA LEU A 75 7.96 14.12 -4.59
C LEU A 75 8.36 13.48 -5.93
N LEU A 76 8.17 14.19 -7.04
CA LEU A 76 8.46 13.69 -8.39
C LEU A 76 9.96 13.49 -8.61
N ARG A 77 10.81 14.32 -7.97
CA ARG A 77 12.26 14.19 -8.07
C ARG A 77 12.78 12.90 -7.45
N HIS A 78 12.13 12.43 -6.39
CA HIS A 78 12.50 11.22 -5.65
C HIS A 78 11.51 10.08 -5.86
N GLU A 79 10.73 10.13 -6.95
CA GLU A 79 9.63 9.19 -7.26
C GLU A 79 10.09 7.72 -7.16
N ASN A 80 11.27 7.40 -7.70
CA ASN A 80 11.78 6.03 -7.69
C ASN A 80 12.05 5.52 -6.28
N GLY A 81 12.69 6.32 -5.42
CA GLY A 81 12.98 5.94 -4.04
C GLY A 81 11.69 5.75 -3.23
N ILE A 82 10.74 6.68 -3.39
CA ILE A 82 9.42 6.59 -2.74
C ILE A 82 8.67 5.33 -3.18
N LYS A 83 8.67 5.02 -4.48
CA LYS A 83 8.02 3.82 -5.02
C LYS A 83 8.63 2.52 -4.49
N GLN A 84 9.94 2.47 -4.29
CA GLN A 84 10.59 1.30 -3.68
C GLN A 84 10.14 1.12 -2.22
N VAL A 85 10.07 2.19 -1.43
CA VAL A 85 9.57 2.12 -0.05
C VAL A 85 8.09 1.70 -0.03
N LEU A 86 7.27 2.23 -0.93
CA LEU A 86 5.87 1.83 -1.08
C LEU A 86 5.72 0.33 -1.41
N LEU A 87 6.53 -0.18 -2.33
CA LEU A 87 6.51 -1.59 -2.72
C LEU A 87 6.85 -2.50 -1.52
N VAL A 88 7.88 -2.15 -0.75
CA VAL A 88 8.26 -2.89 0.46
C VAL A 88 7.13 -2.86 1.48
N ALA A 89 6.54 -1.68 1.72
CA ALA A 89 5.43 -1.51 2.66
C ALA A 89 4.21 -2.37 2.30
N GLN A 90 3.85 -2.44 1.02
CA GLN A 90 2.76 -3.29 0.53
C GLN A 90 3.06 -4.77 0.71
N GLY A 91 4.30 -5.21 0.42
CA GLY A 91 4.72 -6.59 0.65
C GLY A 91 4.68 -6.98 2.13
N GLU A 92 5.11 -6.07 3.02
CA GLU A 92 5.01 -6.29 4.47
C GLU A 92 3.56 -6.39 4.94
N LEU A 93 2.66 -5.53 4.46
CA LEU A 93 1.23 -5.61 4.80
C LEU A 93 0.63 -6.95 4.37
N ALA A 94 0.91 -7.40 3.14
CA ALA A 94 0.43 -8.68 2.63
C ALA A 94 0.93 -9.86 3.48
N LEU A 95 2.19 -9.83 3.93
CA LEU A 95 2.74 -10.82 4.83
C LEU A 95 2.09 -10.78 6.22
N GLU A 96 1.88 -9.59 6.77
CA GLU A 96 1.20 -9.43 8.07
C GLU A 96 -0.23 -9.96 8.03
N GLU A 97 -0.99 -9.68 6.96
CA GLU A 97 -2.34 -10.20 6.75
C GLU A 97 -2.35 -11.72 6.58
N PHE A 98 -1.42 -12.25 5.80
CA PHE A 98 -1.26 -13.70 5.63
C PHE A 98 -0.98 -14.39 6.98
N LEU A 99 -0.01 -13.90 7.75
CA LEU A 99 0.31 -14.46 9.07
C LEU A 99 -0.86 -14.33 10.06
N LYS A 100 -1.66 -13.28 9.93
CA LYS A 100 -2.89 -13.11 10.72
C LYS A 100 -3.90 -14.20 10.37
N GLN A 101 -4.14 -14.47 9.08
CA GLN A 101 -5.05 -15.53 8.64
C GLN A 101 -4.57 -16.91 9.12
N VAL A 102 -3.27 -17.20 8.99
CA VAL A 102 -2.65 -18.44 9.50
C VAL A 102 -2.92 -18.58 11.00
N ARG A 103 -2.67 -17.52 11.77
CA ARG A 103 -2.89 -17.53 13.23
C ARG A 103 -4.36 -17.73 13.59
N GLU A 104 -5.28 -17.01 12.94
CA GLU A 104 -6.72 -17.11 13.20
C GLU A 104 -7.25 -18.50 12.88
N TYR A 105 -6.79 -19.11 11.79
CA TYR A 105 -7.13 -20.48 11.44
C TYR A 105 -6.69 -21.45 12.55
N TRP A 106 -5.42 -21.41 12.99
CA TRP A 106 -4.93 -22.31 14.03
C TRP A 106 -5.53 -22.06 15.42
N GLN A 107 -5.93 -20.82 15.74
CA GLN A 107 -6.59 -20.50 17.01
C GLN A 107 -8.03 -21.01 17.09
N ASN A 108 -8.74 -20.98 15.96
CA ASN A 108 -10.12 -21.46 15.87
C ASN A 108 -10.22 -22.93 15.48
N PHE A 109 -9.08 -23.58 15.20
CA PHE A 109 -9.05 -24.98 14.82
C PHE A 109 -9.47 -25.87 16.00
N GLU A 110 -10.64 -26.49 15.91
CA GLU A 110 -11.11 -27.49 16.85
C GLU A 110 -10.81 -28.90 16.35
N VAL A 111 -10.06 -29.67 17.13
CA VAL A 111 -9.76 -31.06 16.82
C VAL A 111 -10.98 -31.93 17.10
N GLU A 112 -11.58 -32.52 16.06
CA GLU A 112 -12.66 -33.47 16.24
C GLU A 112 -12.16 -34.77 16.89
N LEU A 113 -12.74 -35.11 18.04
CA LEU A 113 -12.40 -36.29 18.81
C LEU A 113 -13.55 -37.30 18.79
N VAL A 114 -13.28 -38.51 18.31
CA VAL A 114 -14.24 -39.63 18.30
C VAL A 114 -13.93 -40.59 19.44
N ASN A 115 -14.96 -40.98 20.18
CA ASN A 115 -14.82 -41.93 21.29
C ASN A 115 -14.56 -43.35 20.76
N TYR A 116 -13.49 -43.98 21.21
CA TYR A 116 -13.12 -45.34 20.84
C TYR A 116 -13.20 -46.28 22.05
N GLN A 117 -14.08 -47.29 21.94
CA GLN A 117 -14.29 -48.34 22.95
C GLN A 117 -14.49 -47.84 24.39
N ASN A 118 -15.00 -46.61 24.59
CA ASN A 118 -15.17 -45.97 25.90
C ASN A 118 -13.90 -45.88 26.77
N LYS A 119 -12.71 -46.04 26.17
CA LYS A 119 -11.43 -46.01 26.87
C LYS A 119 -10.61 -44.76 26.52
N THR A 120 -10.67 -44.32 25.26
CA THR A 120 -9.87 -43.19 24.75
C THR A 120 -10.58 -42.48 23.62
N ARG A 121 -10.30 -41.18 23.43
CA ARG A 121 -10.76 -40.42 22.27
C ARG A 121 -9.66 -40.41 21.20
N LEU A 122 -10.01 -40.71 19.95
CA LEU A 122 -9.12 -40.67 18.79
C LEU A 122 -9.42 -39.41 17.98
N ILE A 123 -8.39 -38.81 17.39
CA ILE A 123 -8.54 -37.67 16.48
C ILE A 123 -9.14 -38.19 15.17
N ARG A 124 -10.23 -37.59 14.72
CA ARG A 124 -10.82 -37.81 13.40
C ARG A 124 -10.23 -36.81 12.41
N GLY A 125 -10.07 -37.22 11.15
CA GLY A 125 -9.61 -36.30 10.09
C GLY A 125 -8.13 -35.91 10.20
N TRP A 126 -7.28 -36.80 10.73
CA TRP A 126 -5.83 -36.54 10.83
C TRP A 126 -5.18 -36.25 9.47
N ASP A 127 -5.62 -36.94 8.41
CA ASP A 127 -5.14 -36.70 7.06
C ASP A 127 -5.56 -35.30 6.58
N ASP A 128 -6.81 -34.90 6.77
CA ASP A 128 -7.32 -33.57 6.40
C ASP A 128 -6.58 -32.46 7.15
N LEU A 129 -6.34 -32.65 8.45
CA LEU A 129 -5.48 -31.81 9.29
C LEU A 129 -4.07 -31.64 8.70
N SER A 130 -3.51 -32.74 8.20
CA SER A 130 -2.17 -32.76 7.61
C SER A 130 -2.18 -32.01 6.28
N TYR A 131 -3.18 -32.22 5.43
CA TYR A 131 -3.33 -31.53 4.14
C TYR A 131 -3.60 -30.02 4.32
N GLU A 132 -4.45 -29.63 5.26
CA GLU A 132 -4.73 -28.21 5.55
C GLU A 132 -3.49 -27.51 6.10
N ALA A 133 -2.71 -28.18 6.95
CA ALA A 133 -1.41 -27.66 7.42
C ALA A 133 -0.41 -27.44 6.27
N PHE A 134 -0.37 -28.34 5.29
CA PHE A 134 0.51 -28.24 4.12
C PHE A 134 0.00 -27.30 3.02
N THR A 135 -1.29 -26.94 3.01
CA THR A 135 -1.85 -26.01 2.01
C THR A 135 -1.70 -24.55 2.44
N ILE A 136 -1.61 -24.30 3.74
CA ILE A 136 -1.46 -22.97 4.34
C ILE A 136 0.01 -22.52 4.41
N LEU A 137 0.98 -23.44 4.25
CA LEU A 137 2.43 -23.20 4.24
C LEU A 137 3.02 -23.34 2.84
#